data_AF-A0A2V2EH90-F1
#
_entry.id   AF-A0A2V2EH90-F1
#
_cell.length_a   1.000
_cell.length_b   1.000
_cell.length_c   1.000
_cell.angle_alpha   90.00
_cell.angle_beta   90.00
_cell.angle_gamma   90.00
#
_symmetry.space_group_name_H-M   'P 1'
#
loop_
_entity.id
_entity.type
_entity.pdbx_description
1 polymer ?
#
loop_
_entity_poly.entity_id
_entity_poly.type
_entity_poly.pdbx_seq_one_letter_code
_entity_poly.pdbx_strand_id
1 'polypeptide(L)' 'MNHKEVYEQFTNLFPTLAGEKVAVWFTNGKNSIRVRETDGQELIFSIIGKNEWMMESPQHFMKRMRAKA' A
#
# COMPACT_ATOMS: atom_id res chain seq x y z
N MET A 1 6.12 -11.31 -5.25
CA MET A 1 4.67 -11.25 -5.00
C MET A 1 4.06 -10.39 -6.08
N ASN A 2 3.00 -10.87 -6.73
CA ASN A 2 2.25 -10.08 -7.69
C ASN A 2 1.49 -8.97 -6.95
N HIS A 3 1.28 -7.82 -7.58
CA HIS A 3 0.53 -6.70 -6.99
C HIS A 3 -0.88 -7.08 -6.58
N LYS A 4 -1.51 -8.05 -7.26
CA LYS A 4 -2.80 -8.62 -6.86
C LYS A 4 -2.73 -9.31 -5.49
N GLU A 5 -1.72 -10.15 -5.26
CA GLU A 5 -1.50 -10.81 -3.97
C GLU A 5 -1.23 -9.79 -2.86
N VAL A 6 -0.49 -8.71 -3.18
CA VAL A 6 -0.25 -7.59 -2.23
C VAL A 6 -1.57 -6.89 -1.88
N TYR A 7 -2.44 -6.68 -2.86
CA TYR A 7 -3.77 -6.09 -2.63
C TYR A 7 -4.68 -7.02 -1.82
N GLU A 8 -4.66 -8.33 -2.08
CA GLU A 8 -5.39 -9.32 -1.28
C GLU A 8 -4.91 -9.34 0.18
N GLN A 9 -3.61 -9.25 0.43
CA GLN A 9 -3.08 -9.13 1.79
C GLN A 9 -3.54 -7.84 2.46
N PHE A 10 -3.53 -6.73 1.73
CA PHE A 10 -4.06 -5.47 2.22
C PHE A 10 -5.56 -5.57 2.57
N THR A 11 -6.39 -6.19 1.73
CA THR A 11 -7.82 -6.37 2.02
C THR A 11 -8.07 -7.29 3.21
N ASN A 12 -7.23 -8.32 3.40
CA ASN A 12 -7.32 -9.24 4.53
C ASN A 12 -6.89 -8.58 5.85
N LEU A 13 -5.86 -7.73 5.83
CA LEU A 13 -5.37 -7.01 7.02
C LEU A 13 -6.27 -5.83 7.40
N PHE A 14 -6.83 -5.15 6.40
CA PHE A 14 -7.61 -3.92 6.57
C PHE A 14 -8.98 -4.01 5.89
N PRO A 15 -9.86 -4.95 6.29
CA PRO A 15 -11.14 -5.17 5.62
C PRO A 15 -12.05 -3.93 5.65
N THR A 16 -12.03 -3.16 6.74
CA THR A 16 -12.80 -1.90 6.85
C THR A 16 -12.30 -0.82 5.90
N LEU A 17 -10.98 -0.74 5.67
CA LEU A 17 -10.41 0.23 4.74
C LEU A 17 -10.73 -0.19 3.30
N ALA A 18 -10.40 -1.44 2.96
CA ALA A 18 -10.58 -2.02 1.64
C ALA A 18 -12.03 -2.15 1.17
N GLY A 19 -12.99 -2.22 2.11
CA GLY A 19 -14.41 -2.34 1.80
C GLY A 19 -15.02 -1.02 1.29
N GLU A 20 -15.10 -0.02 2.16
CA GLU A 20 -15.87 1.20 1.87
C GLU A 20 -14.98 2.42 1.60
N LYS A 21 -13.73 2.41 2.08
CA LYS A 21 -12.87 3.58 2.02
C LYS A 21 -11.97 3.61 0.80
N VAL A 22 -11.72 2.49 0.14
CA VAL A 22 -10.88 2.46 -1.07
C VAL A 22 -11.69 2.81 -2.31
N ALA A 23 -11.31 3.90 -2.99
CA ALA A 23 -11.86 4.26 -4.29
C ALA A 23 -11.15 3.52 -5.43
N VAL A 24 -9.81 3.44 -5.37
CA VAL A 24 -8.98 2.80 -6.40
C VAL A 24 -7.61 2.45 -5.85
N TRP A 25 -6.94 1.46 -6.44
CA TRP A 25 -5.56 1.11 -6.13
C TRP A 25 -4.72 0.99 -7.40
N PHE A 26 -3.41 1.20 -7.25
CA PHE A 26 -2.42 1.19 -8.31
C PHE A 26 -1.21 0.34 -7.90
N THR A 27 -0.56 -0.27 -8.89
CA THR A 27 0.76 -0.89 -8.66
C THR A 27 1.78 0.17 -8.24
N ASN A 28 2.65 -0.15 -7.28
CA ASN A 28 3.70 0.76 -6.84
C ASN A 28 4.99 -0.03 -6.59
N GLY A 29 5.99 0.07 -7.46
CA GLY A 29 7.28 -0.61 -7.25
C GLY A 29 7.17 -2.12 -6.95
N LYS A 30 8.20 -2.68 -6.30
CA LYS A 30 8.23 -4.10 -5.91
C LYS A 30 7.53 -4.30 -4.58
N ASN A 31 6.61 -5.28 -4.52
CA ASN A 31 5.89 -5.67 -3.29
C ASN A 31 5.12 -4.52 -2.61
N SER A 32 4.71 -3.49 -3.35
CA SER A 32 3.90 -2.42 -2.80
C SER A 32 2.79 -1.97 -3.75
N ILE A 33 1.76 -1.37 -3.18
CA ILE A 33 0.62 -0.80 -3.88
C ILE A 33 0.37 0.61 -3.34
N ARG A 34 -0.18 1.47 -4.18
CA ARG A 34 -0.71 2.77 -3.76
C ARG A 34 -2.23 2.67 -3.75
N VAL A 35 -2.83 2.94 -2.62
CA VAL A 35 -4.26 2.95 -2.40
C VAL A 35 -4.72 4.40 -2.33
N ARG A 36 -5.78 4.74 -3.07
CA ARG A 36 -6.47 6.02 -2.97
C ARG A 36 -7.80 5.80 -2.30
N GLU A 37 -8.03 6.52 -1.22
CA GLU A 37 -9.27 6.51 -0.48
C GLU A 37 -10.34 7.40 -1.13
N THR A 38 -11.60 7.21 -0.73
CA THR A 38 -12.77 7.96 -1.23
C THR A 38 -12.72 9.44 -0.89
N ASP A 39 -12.02 9.81 0.18
CA ASP A 39 -11.77 11.21 0.58
C ASP A 39 -10.59 11.85 -0.19
N GLY A 40 -9.96 11.10 -1.09
CA GLY A 40 -8.82 11.55 -1.89
C GLY A 40 -7.47 11.39 -1.20
N GLN A 41 -7.41 10.91 0.04
CA GLN A 41 -6.16 10.54 0.69
C GLN A 41 -5.51 9.36 -0.02
N GLU A 42 -4.18 9.31 0.06
CA GLU A 42 -3.41 8.26 -0.58
C GLU A 42 -2.44 7.65 0.40
N LEU A 43 -2.34 6.32 0.33
CA LEU A 43 -1.52 5.51 1.20
C LEU A 43 -0.71 4.56 0.33
N ILE A 44 0.50 4.24 0.77
CA ILE A 44 1.31 3.19 0.17
C ILE A 44 1.39 2.05 1.15
N PHE A 45 0.95 0.87 0.72
CA PHE A 45 1.06 -0.37 1.47
C PHE A 45 2.17 -1.22 0.84
N SER A 46 3.13 -1.64 1.67
CA SER A 46 4.31 -2.41 1.25
C SER A 46 4.46 -3.67 2.09
N ILE A 47 4.74 -4.80 1.44
CA ILE A 47 5.18 -6.04 2.10
C ILE A 47 6.70 -6.06 2.13
N ILE A 48 7.28 -6.02 3.34
CA ILE A 48 8.72 -6.02 3.58
C ILE A 48 9.24 -7.41 3.99
N GLY A 49 8.39 -8.26 4.55
CA GLY A 49 8.74 -9.62 4.97
C GLY A 49 7.51 -10.54 5.09
N LYS A 50 7.71 -11.79 5.53
CA LYS A 50 6.66 -12.83 5.56
C LYS A 50 5.42 -12.44 6.38
N ASN A 51 5.62 -11.69 7.47
CA ASN A 51 4.56 -11.11 8.32
C ASN A 51 4.88 -9.64 8.65
N GLU A 52 5.71 -9.01 7.83
CA GLU A 52 6.13 -7.62 8.04
C GLU A 52 5.59 -6.79 6.89
N TRP A 53 4.83 -5.78 7.25
CA TRP A 53 4.22 -4.85 6.30
C TRP A 53 4.34 -3.44 6.84
N MET A 54 4.23 -2.48 5.93
CA MET A 54 4.33 -1.06 6.24
C MET A 54 3.27 -0.30 5.48
N MET A 55 2.61 0.63 6.17
CA MET A 55 1.70 1.60 5.58
C MET A 55 2.23 3.00 5.85
N GLU A 56 2.34 3.80 4.80
CA GLU A 56 2.93 5.13 4.89
C GLU A 56 2.33 6.09 3.85
N SER A 57 2.51 7.40 4.04
CA SER A 57 2.11 8.37 3.03
C SER A 57 3.04 8.32 1.81
N PRO A 58 2.57 8.69 0.61
CA PRO A 58 3.42 8.75 -0.59
C PRO A 58 4.69 9.58 -0.40
N GLN A 59 4.60 10.70 0.34
CA GLN A 59 5.75 11.55 0.62
C GLN A 59 6.79 10.84 1.49
N HIS A 60 6.35 10.09 2.50
CA HIS A 60 7.24 9.33 3.37
C HIS A 60 7.91 8.18 2.60
N PHE A 61 7.15 7.45 1.78
CA PHE A 61 7.67 6.41 0.90
C PHE A 61 8.79 6.94 0.00
N MET A 62 8.56 8.08 -0.67
CA MET A 62 9.54 8.69 -1.56
C MET A 62 10.81 9.11 -0.81
N LYS A 63 10.70 9.66 0.40
CA LYS A 63 11.86 9.98 1.25
C LYS A 63 12.65 8.72 1.62
N ARG A 64 11.95 7.65 2.03
CA ARG A 64 12.55 6.36 2.38
C ARG A 64 13.25 5.70 1.19
N MET A 65 12.65 5.76 0.00
CA MET A 65 13.25 5.21 -1.22
C MET A 65 14.50 5.99 -1.64
N ARG A 66 14.50 7.32 -1.49
CA ARG A 66 15.70 8.14 -1.73
C ARG A 66 16.82 7.87 -0.73
N ALA A 67 16.50 7.64 0.54
CA ALA A 67 17.49 7.33 1.56
C ALA A 67 18.14 5.94 1.41
N LYS A 68 17.56 5.06 0.59
CA LYS A 68 18.09 3.72 0.28
C LYS A 68 18.88 3.66 -1.04
N ALA A 69 18.84 4.72 -1.85
CA ALA A 69 19.54 4.83 -3.12
C ALA A 69 20.93 5.42 -2.90
#